data_AF-F0GA74-F1
#
_entry.id   AF-F0GA74-F1
#
_cell.length_a   1.000
_cell.length_b   1.000
_cell.length_c   1.000
_cell.angle_alpha   90.00
_cell.angle_beta   90.00
_cell.angle_gamma   90.00
#
_symmetry.space_group_name_H-M   'P 1'
#
loop_
_entity.id
_entity.type
_entity.pdbx_description
1 polymer ?
#
loop_
_entity_poly.entity_id
_entity_poly.type
_entity_poly.pdbx_seq_one_letter_code
_entity_poly.pdbx_strand_id
1 'polypeptide(L)' 'APRVPAGVRQRHRRFAACDVCRRVFWEGSHWRRMRSVVDAMRAPPLPPSSPSGEPDA' A
#
# COMPACT_ATOMS: atom_id res chain seq x y z
N ALA A 1 -2.17 -23.35 -10.05
CA ALA A 1 -2.77 -23.49 -8.71
C ALA A 1 -3.28 -22.13 -8.22
N PRO A 2 -4.43 -22.04 -7.50
CA PRO A 2 -4.86 -20.78 -6.92
C PRO A 2 -3.81 -20.29 -5.91
N ARG A 3 -3.33 -19.04 -6.08
CA ARG A 3 -2.32 -18.44 -5.18
C ARG A 3 -2.84 -18.24 -3.75
N VAL A 4 -4.15 -18.44 -3.52
CA VAL A 4 -4.82 -18.30 -2.23
C VAL A 4 -5.62 -19.57 -1.91
N PRO A 5 -5.39 -20.22 -0.74
CA PRO A 5 -6.16 -21.37 -0.29
C PRO A 5 -7.66 -21.11 -0.18
N ALA A 6 -8.49 -22.15 -0.37
CA ALA A 6 -9.95 -22.02 -0.36
C ALA A 6 -10.53 -21.51 0.97
N GLY A 7 -9.99 -21.96 2.11
CA GLY A 7 -10.42 -21.47 3.43
C GLY A 7 -10.14 -19.98 3.65
N VAL A 8 -9.06 -19.46 3.05
CA VAL A 8 -8.72 -18.03 3.10
C VAL A 8 -9.64 -17.23 2.18
N ARG A 9 -9.97 -17.74 0.99
CA ARG A 9 -10.95 -17.13 0.07
C ARG A 9 -12.36 -17.05 0.65
N GLN A 10 -12.74 -17.98 1.52
CA GLN A 10 -14.04 -17.93 2.21
C GLN A 10 -14.08 -16.86 3.31
N ARG A 11 -12.96 -16.60 3.99
CA ARG A 11 -12.89 -15.65 5.12
C ARG A 11 -12.54 -14.22 4.72
N HIS A 12 -11.86 -14.02 3.60
CA HIS A 12 -11.35 -12.71 3.19
C HIS A 12 -11.78 -12.38 1.76
N ARG A 13 -12.20 -11.13 1.55
CA ARG A 13 -12.64 -10.62 0.24
C ARG A 13 -11.59 -9.79 -0.49
N ARG A 14 -10.60 -9.27 0.22
CA ARG A 14 -9.54 -8.40 -0.34
C ARG A 14 -8.19 -9.08 -0.27
N PHE A 15 -7.49 -9.06 -1.40
CA PHE A 15 -6.17 -9.66 -1.57
C PHE A 15 -5.22 -8.64 -2.20
N ALA A 16 -3.97 -8.65 -1.75
CA ALA A 16 -2.88 -7.88 -2.35
C ALA A 16 -1.73 -8.84 -2.69
N ALA A 17 -1.16 -8.69 -3.88
CA ALA A 17 0.07 -9.38 -4.27
C ALA A 17 1.23 -8.38 -4.20
N CYS A 18 2.37 -8.83 -3.69
CA CYS A 18 3.61 -8.05 -3.76
C CYS A 18 4.46 -8.62 -4.90
N ASP A 19 4.80 -7.78 -5.89
CA ASP A 19 5.61 -8.21 -7.04
C ASP A 19 7.09 -8.43 -6.66
N VAL A 20 7.54 -7.82 -5.56
CA VAL A 20 8.92 -7.95 -5.04
C VAL A 20 9.13 -9.33 -4.38
N CYS A 21 8.27 -9.71 -3.44
CA CYS A 21 8.41 -10.97 -2.71
C CYS A 21 7.54 -12.10 -3.26
N ARG A 22 6.72 -11.82 -4.29
CA ARG A 22 5.84 -12.76 -5.00
C ARG A 22 4.84 -13.51 -4.10
N ARG A 23 4.45 -12.92 -2.97
CA ARG A 23 3.49 -13.47 -2.00
C ARG A 23 2.15 -12.75 -2.06
N VAL A 24 1.07 -13.46 -1.70
CA VAL A 24 -0.30 -12.93 -1.60
C VAL A 24 -0.67 -12.73 -0.14
N PHE A 25 -1.25 -11.57 0.18
CA PHE A 25 -1.65 -11.11 1.51
C PHE A 25 -3.14 -10.74 1.54
N TRP A 26 -3.77 -10.79 2.72
CA TRP A 26 -5.20 -10.48 2.95
C TRP A 26 -5.40 -9.69 4.24
N GLU A 27 -6.57 -9.07 4.43
CA GLU A 27 -6.86 -8.15 5.54
C GLU A 27 -6.50 -8.72 6.94
N GLY A 28 -5.51 -8.08 7.57
CA GLY A 28 -4.93 -8.40 8.87
C GLY A 28 -3.85 -7.37 9.27
N SER A 29 -3.24 -7.52 10.44
CA SER A 29 -2.22 -6.58 10.96
C SER A 29 -0.95 -6.52 10.08
N HIS A 30 -0.47 -7.66 9.60
CA HIS A 30 0.68 -7.72 8.70
C HIS A 30 0.38 -7.14 7.30
N TRP A 31 -0.83 -7.36 6.77
CA TRP A 31 -1.28 -6.76 5.51
C TRP A 31 -1.35 -5.23 5.61
N ARG A 32 -1.89 -4.70 6.71
CA ARG A 32 -1.92 -3.25 6.95
C ARG A 32 -0.52 -2.65 6.93
N ARG A 33 0.44 -3.33 7.57
CA ARG A 33 1.84 -2.90 7.63
C ARG A 33 2.50 -2.93 6.24
N MET A 34 2.30 -3.99 5.46
CA MET A 34 2.83 -4.06 4.09
C MET A 34 2.15 -3.07 3.13
N ARG A 35 0.85 -2.85 3.28
CA ARG A 35 0.09 -1.87 2.48
C ARG A 35 0.71 -0.48 2.64
N SER A 36 1.00 -0.05 3.87
CA SER A 36 1.64 1.25 4.11
C SER A 36 3.03 1.37 3.48
N VAL A 37 3.83 0.30 3.47
CA VAL A 37 5.14 0.31 2.80
C VAL A 37 4.99 0.44 1.28
N VAL A 38 4.04 -0.28 0.68
CA VAL A 38 3.76 -0.19 -0.77
C VAL A 38 3.20 1.18 -1.16
N ASP A 39 2.27 1.72 -0.38
CA ASP A 39 1.69 3.03 -0.63
C ASP A 39 2.74 4.15 -0.50
N ALA A 40 3.68 4.04 0.45
CA ALA A 40 4.81 4.98 0.56
C ALA A 40 5.75 4.92 -0.66
N MET A 41 6.00 3.73 -1.23
CA MET A 41 6.78 3.58 -2.46
C MET A 41 6.04 4.09 -3.71
N ARG A 42 4.70 4.06 -3.71
CA ARG A 42 3.87 4.56 -4.81
C ARG A 42 3.58 6.05 -4.72
N ALA A 43 3.72 6.66 -3.54
CA ALA A 43 3.41 8.07 -3.36
C ALA A 43 4.33 8.91 -4.26
N PRO A 44 3.77 9.73 -5.16
CA PRO A 44 4.59 10.72 -5.86
C PRO A 44 5.21 11.65 -4.81
N PRO A 45 6.44 12.16 -5.07
CA PRO A 45 7.00 13.19 -4.21
C PRO A 45 5.97 14.31 -4.07
N LEU A 46 5.60 14.64 -2.83
CA LEU A 46 4.73 15.77 -2.56
C LEU A 46 5.31 16.98 -3.33
N PRO A 47 4.52 17.68 -4.15
CA PRO A 47 5.03 18.86 -4.83
C PRO A 47 5.55 19.81 -3.75
N PRO A 48 6.70 20.49 -3.99
CA PRO A 48 7.20 21.45 -3.03
C PRO A 48 6.06 22.43 -2.76
N SER A 49 5.59 22.47 -1.52
CA SER A 49 4.69 23.52 -1.05
C SER A 49 5.40 24.81 -1.38
N SER A 50 4.88 25.51 -2.40
CA SER A 50 5.43 26.79 -2.82
C SER A 50 5.57 27.64 -1.57
N PRO A 51 6.77 28.12 -1.20
CA PRO A 51 6.84 29.13 -0.18
C PRO A 51 6.03 30.28 -0.73
N SER A 52 4.88 30.58 -0.10
CA SER A 52 4.22 31.86 -0.28
C SER A 52 5.21 32.89 0.25
N GLY A 53 6.11 33.32 -0.61
CA GLY A 53 6.83 34.57 -0.44
C GLY A 53 5.80 35.66 -0.66
N GLU A 54 5.33 36.23 0.43
CA GLU A 54 4.82 37.60 0.37
C GLU A 54 5.94 38.51 0.91
N PRO A 55 6.45 39.44 0.10
CA PRO A 55 7.40 40.45 0.54
C PRO A 55 6.64 41.57 1.27
N ASP A 56 6.91 41.75 2.56
CA ASP A 56 6.40 42.90 3.32
C ASP A 56 7.38 44.08 3.17
N ALA A 57 6.90 45.07 2.43
CA ALA A 57 7.18 46.52 2.39
C ALA A 57 8.54 47.08 2.84
#